data_AF-A0A0N7KKE5-F1
#
_entry.id   AF-A0A0N7KKE5-F1
#
_cell.length_a   1.000
_cell.length_b   1.000
_cell.length_c   1.000
_cell.angle_alpha   90.00
_cell.angle_beta   90.00
_cell.angle_gamma   90.00
#
_symmetry.space_group_name_H-M   'P 1'
#
loop_
_entity.id
_entity.type
_entity.pdbx_description
1 polymer ?
#
loop_
_entity_poly.entity_id
_entity_poly.type
_entity_poly.pdbx_seq_one_letter_code
_entity_poly.pdbx_strand_id
1 'polypeptide(L)'
;MAAARNPLRRWKPFLAAFASVDDAIEIEAADLGISRSEIRRARGRIVGMLRGAEDDREAEELCSVLDEVMAESLLTLRLVPVTPRTLATTDLAGVVGALRKHDSERIRGLATDIVRRWRAAVKRDLVRIGVAMEKLSQTPERIEAADRPVSDLDAKVKRALPVASARRRPQSHRCPRGVLRPTWARQQSRRSQPIRRRRSRRPPRWCQAQSQ
;
A
#
# COMPACT_ATOMS: atom_id res chain seq x y z
N MET A 1 -0.53 -33.72 -36.70
CA MET A 1 -0.81 -32.37 -36.15
C MET A 1 -0.09 -32.25 -34.81
N ALA A 2 0.96 -31.43 -34.73
CA ALA A 2 1.66 -31.18 -33.47
C ALA A 2 0.68 -30.49 -32.51
N ALA A 3 0.49 -31.05 -31.31
CA ALA A 3 -0.36 -30.44 -30.31
C ALA A 3 0.24 -29.08 -29.92
N ALA A 4 -0.40 -28.00 -30.34
CA ALA A 4 -0.03 -26.63 -30.00
C ALA A 4 0.28 -26.57 -28.50
N ARG A 5 1.56 -26.41 -28.16
CA ARG A 5 1.96 -26.28 -26.77
C ARG A 5 1.38 -24.95 -26.33
N ASN A 6 0.34 -25.00 -25.48
CA ASN A 6 -0.31 -23.80 -24.95
C ASN A 6 0.73 -22.68 -24.73
N PRO A 7 0.67 -21.59 -25.51
CA PRO A 7 1.74 -20.59 -25.58
C PRO A 7 1.96 -19.88 -24.24
N LEU A 8 1.04 -20.03 -23.29
CA LEU A 8 1.12 -19.51 -21.93
C LEU A 8 1.67 -20.49 -20.89
N ARG A 9 2.17 -21.69 -21.25
CA ARG A 9 2.62 -22.70 -20.26
C ARG A 9 3.57 -22.13 -19.21
N ARG A 10 4.52 -21.31 -19.65
CA ARG A 10 5.54 -20.64 -18.82
C ARG A 10 4.94 -19.59 -17.87
N TRP A 11 4.00 -18.79 -18.38
CA TRP A 11 3.45 -17.63 -17.68
C TRP A 11 2.18 -17.92 -16.88
N LYS A 12 1.44 -18.98 -17.19
CA LYS A 12 0.16 -19.34 -16.54
C LYS A 12 0.21 -19.28 -15.00
N PRO A 13 1.22 -19.83 -14.29
CA PRO A 13 1.27 -19.74 -12.83
C PRO A 13 1.64 -18.35 -12.29
N PHE A 14 2.16 -17.45 -13.13
CA PHE A 14 2.71 -16.15 -12.73
C PHE A 14 1.91 -14.94 -13.27
N LEU A 15 0.87 -15.13 -14.09
CA LEU A 15 0.12 -14.01 -14.66
C LEU A 15 -0.47 -13.07 -13.61
N ALA A 16 -0.93 -13.61 -12.47
CA ALA A 16 -1.44 -12.81 -11.36
C ALA A 16 -0.35 -11.91 -10.73
N ALA A 17 0.93 -12.31 -10.81
CA ALA A 17 2.03 -11.59 -10.19
C ALA A 17 2.18 -10.16 -10.70
N PHE A 18 1.84 -9.95 -11.97
CA PHE A 18 1.88 -8.61 -12.55
C PHE A 18 0.95 -7.64 -11.83
N ALA A 19 -0.27 -8.05 -11.47
CA ALA A 19 -1.20 -7.16 -10.77
C ALA A 19 -0.64 -6.76 -9.40
N SER A 20 -0.19 -7.73 -8.61
CA SER A 20 0.36 -7.47 -7.27
C SER A 20 1.61 -6.58 -7.31
N VAL A 21 2.51 -6.80 -8.28
CA VAL A 21 3.70 -5.94 -8.46
C VAL A 21 3.31 -4.53 -8.89
N ASP A 22 2.36 -4.38 -9.82
CA ASP A 22 1.88 -3.07 -10.27
C ASP A 22 1.24 -2.29 -9.13
N ASP A 23 0.37 -2.94 -8.38
CA ASP A 23 -0.38 -2.34 -7.29
C ASP A 23 0.56 -1.90 -6.17
N ALA A 24 1.57 -2.72 -5.83
CA ALA A 24 2.60 -2.37 -4.87
C ALA A 24 3.41 -1.14 -5.31
N ILE A 25 3.80 -1.07 -6.58
CA ILE A 25 4.52 0.09 -7.13
C ILE A 25 3.63 1.34 -7.07
N GLU A 26 2.36 1.24 -7.47
CA GLU A 26 1.45 2.39 -7.42
C GLU A 26 1.16 2.87 -5.98
N ILE A 27 1.09 1.96 -5.00
CA ILE A 27 0.92 2.31 -3.58
C ILE A 27 2.17 3.03 -3.04
N GLU A 28 3.34 2.47 -3.29
CA GLU A 28 4.60 2.90 -2.65
C GLU A 28 5.31 4.03 -3.41
N ALA A 29 4.95 4.28 -4.67
CA ALA A 29 5.46 5.39 -5.48
C ALA A 29 4.35 6.40 -5.83
N ALA A 30 3.29 6.47 -5.02
CA ALA A 30 2.17 7.39 -5.22
C ALA A 30 2.61 8.87 -5.22
N ASP A 31 3.62 9.20 -4.42
CA ASP A 31 4.25 10.52 -4.32
C ASP A 31 5.06 10.90 -5.58
N LEU A 32 5.62 9.90 -6.28
CA LEU A 32 6.36 10.08 -7.52
C LEU A 32 5.46 10.25 -8.76
N GLY A 33 4.14 10.12 -8.61
CA GLY A 33 3.19 10.22 -9.73
C GLY A 33 3.35 9.11 -10.78
N ILE A 34 3.99 7.99 -10.42
CA ILE A 34 4.24 6.87 -11.32
C ILE A 34 2.95 6.09 -11.53
N SER A 35 2.37 6.20 -12.72
CA SER A 35 1.22 5.36 -13.13
C SER A 35 1.70 4.11 -13.86
N ARG A 36 1.14 2.95 -13.52
CA ARG A 36 1.37 1.68 -14.24
C ARG A 36 0.40 1.48 -15.40
N SER A 37 -0.52 2.41 -15.66
CA SER A 37 -1.65 2.17 -16.57
C SER A 37 -1.24 1.85 -18.00
N GLU A 38 -0.20 2.50 -18.52
CA GLU A 38 0.33 2.23 -19.86
C GLU A 38 1.03 0.88 -19.93
N ILE A 39 1.80 0.53 -18.90
CA ILE A 39 2.48 -0.76 -18.81
C ILE A 39 1.46 -1.90 -18.71
N ARG A 40 0.40 -1.72 -17.92
CA ARG A 40 -0.75 -2.64 -17.85
C ARG A 40 -1.40 -2.84 -19.24
N ARG A 41 -1.62 -1.75 -19.99
CA ARG A 41 -2.18 -1.82 -21.36
C ARG A 41 -1.24 -2.54 -22.33
N ALA A 42 0.05 -2.20 -22.33
CA ALA A 42 1.05 -2.81 -23.20
C ALA A 42 1.18 -4.31 -22.92
N ARG A 43 1.28 -4.70 -21.65
CA ARG A 43 1.26 -6.09 -21.22
C ARG A 43 -0.01 -6.82 -21.66
N GLY A 44 -1.18 -6.17 -21.53
CA GLY A 44 -2.45 -6.73 -22.00
C GLY A 44 -2.43 -7.05 -23.50
N ARG A 45 -1.80 -6.19 -24.33
CA ARG A 45 -1.61 -6.47 -25.76
C ARG A 45 -0.66 -7.66 -25.99
N ILE A 46 0.46 -7.73 -25.28
CA ILE A 46 1.42 -8.85 -25.38
C ILE A 46 0.75 -10.17 -25.01
N VAL A 47 0.01 -10.22 -23.90
CA VAL A 47 -0.74 -11.41 -23.49
C VAL A 47 -1.85 -11.74 -24.50
N GLY A 48 -2.46 -10.73 -25.12
CA GLY A 48 -3.42 -10.92 -26.21
C GLY A 48 -2.79 -11.58 -27.43
N MET A 49 -1.64 -11.06 -27.90
CA MET A 49 -0.88 -11.64 -29.01
C MET A 49 -0.42 -13.06 -28.68
N LEU A 50 0.07 -13.31 -27.46
CA LEU A 50 0.55 -14.62 -27.03
C LEU A 50 -0.56 -15.69 -27.02
N ARG A 51 -1.83 -15.30 -26.78
CA ARG A 51 -2.97 -16.21 -26.90
C ARG A 51 -3.35 -16.54 -28.34
N GLY A 52 -3.00 -15.67 -29.28
CA GLY A 52 -3.27 -15.83 -30.71
C GLY A 52 -2.07 -16.25 -31.54
N ALA A 53 -0.92 -16.54 -30.91
CA ALA A 53 0.30 -16.92 -31.61
C ALA A 53 0.06 -18.17 -32.48
N GLU A 54 0.50 -18.11 -33.73
CA GLU A 54 0.23 -19.14 -34.74
C GLU A 54 1.19 -20.33 -34.61
N ASP A 55 2.40 -20.08 -34.12
CA ASP A 55 3.45 -21.08 -33.92
C ASP A 55 4.22 -20.91 -32.60
N ASP A 56 5.01 -21.94 -32.27
CA ASP A 56 5.81 -21.99 -31.05
C ASP A 56 6.93 -20.92 -31.04
N ARG A 57 7.41 -20.46 -32.21
CA ARG A 57 8.48 -19.46 -32.31
C ARG A 57 7.94 -18.08 -31.94
N GLU A 58 6.81 -17.68 -32.52
CA GLU A 58 6.12 -16.44 -32.19
C GLU A 58 5.75 -16.42 -30.70
N ALA A 59 5.26 -17.55 -30.18
CA ALA A 59 4.94 -17.69 -28.76
C ALA A 59 6.18 -17.49 -27.85
N GLU A 60 7.34 -18.02 -28.22
CA GLU A 60 8.57 -17.87 -27.44
C GLU A 60 9.13 -16.43 -27.50
N GLU A 61 9.07 -15.80 -28.68
CA GLU A 61 9.45 -14.38 -28.85
C GLU A 61 8.56 -13.48 -27.97
N LEU A 62 7.24 -13.70 -27.98
CA LEU A 62 6.30 -12.97 -27.13
C LEU A 62 6.47 -13.29 -25.63
N CYS A 63 6.81 -14.53 -25.25
CA CYS A 63 7.16 -14.89 -23.87
C CYS A 63 8.41 -14.17 -23.40
N SER A 64 9.43 -14.05 -24.26
CA SER A 64 10.66 -13.32 -23.96
C SER A 64 10.39 -11.83 -23.75
N VAL A 65 9.53 -11.21 -24.56
CA VAL A 65 9.10 -9.82 -24.33
C VAL A 65 8.35 -9.69 -22.99
N LEU A 66 7.50 -10.66 -22.65
CA LEU A 66 6.78 -10.65 -21.37
C LEU A 66 7.71 -10.83 -20.17
N ASP A 67 8.80 -11.59 -20.32
CA ASP A 67 9.88 -11.69 -19.33
C ASP A 67 10.53 -10.36 -19.04
N GLU A 68 10.90 -9.64 -20.10
CA GLU A 68 11.53 -8.33 -19.97
C GLU A 68 10.59 -7.34 -19.29
N VAL A 69 9.29 -7.35 -19.62
CA VAL A 69 8.29 -6.50 -18.95
C VAL A 69 8.18 -6.79 -17.45
N MET A 70 8.23 -8.07 -17.04
CA MET A 70 8.25 -8.42 -15.61
C MET A 70 9.57 -8.03 -14.95
N ALA A 71 10.70 -8.28 -15.60
CA ALA A 71 12.02 -7.93 -15.07
C ALA A 71 12.16 -6.42 -14.83
N GLU A 72 11.68 -5.58 -15.75
CA GLU A 72 11.62 -4.12 -15.54
C GLU A 72 10.70 -3.73 -14.39
N SER A 73 9.57 -4.44 -14.23
CA SER A 73 8.66 -4.21 -13.10
C SER A 73 9.31 -4.59 -11.76
N LEU A 74 10.08 -5.69 -11.71
CA LEU A 74 10.85 -6.08 -10.53
C LEU A 74 12.03 -5.13 -10.25
N LEU A 75 12.70 -4.63 -11.27
CA LEU A 75 13.72 -3.58 -11.11
C LEU A 75 13.13 -2.32 -10.49
N THR A 76 11.96 -1.89 -10.97
CA THR A 76 11.22 -0.77 -10.38
C THR A 76 10.87 -1.05 -8.92
N LEU A 77 10.31 -2.22 -8.63
CA LEU A 77 9.98 -2.63 -7.26
C LEU A 77 11.20 -2.68 -6.32
N ARG A 78 12.39 -3.02 -6.85
CA ARG A 78 13.65 -3.03 -6.10
C ARG A 78 14.11 -1.62 -5.70
N LEU A 79 13.77 -0.60 -6.49
CA LEU A 79 14.12 0.80 -6.24
C LEU A 79 13.12 1.49 -5.31
N VAL A 80 11.85 1.08 -5.36
CA VAL A 80 10.78 1.62 -4.52
C VAL A 80 10.89 1.08 -3.09
N PRO A 81 10.86 1.94 -2.05
CA PRO A 81 10.99 1.51 -0.66
C PRO A 81 9.69 0.87 -0.13
N VAL A 82 9.46 -0.40 -0.46
CA VAL A 82 8.26 -1.14 -0.01
C VAL A 82 8.21 -1.22 1.52
N THR A 83 7.14 -0.67 2.10
CA THR A 83 6.96 -0.65 3.55
C THR A 83 6.60 -2.03 4.11
N PRO A 84 6.93 -2.32 5.39
CA PRO A 84 6.46 -3.52 6.07
C PRO A 84 4.93 -3.63 6.09
N ARG A 85 4.23 -2.48 6.14
CA ARG A 85 2.76 -2.41 6.08
C ARG A 85 2.25 -3.00 4.77
N THR A 86 2.77 -2.56 3.63
CA THR A 86 2.36 -3.08 2.32
C THR A 86 2.66 -4.57 2.18
N LEU A 87 3.80 -5.04 2.68
CA LEU A 87 4.10 -6.48 2.71
C LEU A 87 3.12 -7.28 3.57
N ALA A 88 2.60 -6.69 4.65
CA ALA A 88 1.66 -7.35 5.55
C ALA A 88 0.21 -7.33 5.03
N THR A 89 -0.17 -6.31 4.26
CA THR A 89 -1.55 -6.13 3.77
C THR A 89 -1.80 -6.64 2.35
N THR A 90 -0.74 -7.02 1.62
CA THR A 90 -0.83 -7.49 0.24
C THR A 90 -0.26 -8.90 0.10
N ASP A 91 -0.54 -9.56 -1.02
CA ASP A 91 0.03 -10.87 -1.36
C ASP A 91 1.45 -10.78 -1.97
N LEU A 92 2.01 -9.57 -2.05
CA LEU A 92 3.26 -9.27 -2.74
C LEU A 92 4.42 -10.17 -2.31
N ALA A 93 4.57 -10.43 -1.00
CA ALA A 93 5.64 -11.28 -0.48
C ALA A 93 5.55 -12.72 -1.00
N GLY A 94 4.33 -13.27 -1.06
CA GLY A 94 4.07 -14.61 -1.60
C GLY A 94 4.31 -14.65 -3.11
N VAL A 95 3.81 -13.64 -3.83
CA VAL A 95 3.94 -13.48 -5.28
C VAL A 95 5.40 -13.38 -5.72
N VAL A 96 6.17 -12.45 -5.16
CA VAL A 96 7.60 -12.31 -5.48
C VAL A 96 8.38 -13.54 -5.00
N GLY A 97 7.93 -14.17 -3.90
CA GLY A 97 8.43 -15.46 -3.46
C GLY A 97 8.26 -16.57 -4.50
N ALA A 98 7.13 -16.62 -5.20
CA ALA A 98 6.85 -17.59 -6.26
C ALA A 98 7.68 -17.32 -7.54
N LEU A 99 7.90 -16.06 -7.90
CA LEU A 99 8.73 -15.65 -9.06
C LEU A 99 10.18 -16.15 -8.97
N ARG A 100 10.66 -16.53 -7.78
CA ARG A 100 11.97 -17.20 -7.61
C ARG A 100 12.03 -18.59 -8.25
N LYS A 101 10.92 -19.14 -8.73
CA LYS A 101 10.83 -20.40 -9.48
C LYS A 101 10.58 -20.19 -10.97
N HIS A 102 10.68 -18.94 -11.44
CA HIS A 102 10.51 -18.61 -12.86
C HIS A 102 11.68 -19.15 -13.70
N ASP A 103 11.39 -19.53 -14.95
CA ASP A 103 12.40 -20.09 -15.86
C ASP A 103 13.43 -19.04 -16.32
N SER A 104 13.02 -17.76 -16.40
CA SER A 104 13.94 -16.64 -16.69
C SER A 104 14.92 -16.40 -15.54
N GLU A 105 16.22 -16.54 -15.81
CA GLU A 105 17.31 -16.22 -14.88
C GLU A 105 17.20 -14.79 -14.34
N ARG A 106 16.88 -13.83 -15.21
CA ARG A 106 16.79 -12.40 -14.86
C ARG A 106 15.69 -12.18 -13.82
N ILE A 107 14.49 -12.72 -14.06
CA ILE A 107 13.36 -12.63 -13.13
C ILE A 107 13.70 -13.33 -11.81
N ARG A 108 14.24 -14.55 -11.88
CA ARG A 108 14.58 -15.34 -10.70
C ARG A 108 15.63 -14.67 -9.82
N GLY A 109 16.66 -14.09 -10.43
CA GLY A 109 17.70 -13.32 -9.75
C GLY A 109 17.13 -12.09 -9.06
N LEU A 110 16.34 -11.27 -9.76
CA LEU A 110 15.71 -10.08 -9.22
C LEU A 110 14.75 -10.41 -8.05
N ALA A 111 13.88 -11.40 -8.22
CA ALA A 111 12.96 -11.84 -7.17
C ALA A 111 13.71 -12.34 -5.94
N THR A 112 14.82 -13.07 -6.13
CA THR A 112 15.66 -13.54 -5.03
C THR A 112 16.30 -12.39 -4.27
N ASP A 113 16.85 -11.41 -4.98
CA ASP A 113 17.45 -10.21 -4.37
C ASP A 113 16.44 -9.40 -3.56
N ILE A 114 15.23 -9.19 -4.10
CA ILE A 114 14.16 -8.46 -3.42
C ILE A 114 13.76 -9.17 -2.13
N VAL A 115 13.49 -10.48 -2.19
CA VAL A 115 13.11 -11.27 -1.00
C VAL A 115 14.23 -11.28 0.04
N ARG A 116 15.50 -11.34 -0.38
CA ARG A 116 16.66 -11.23 0.54
C ARG A 116 16.69 -9.87 1.25
N ARG A 117 16.46 -8.77 0.52
CA ARG A 117 16.40 -7.42 1.09
C ARG A 117 15.27 -7.26 2.11
N TRP A 118 14.06 -7.75 1.79
CA TRP A 118 12.94 -7.71 2.73
C TRP A 118 13.22 -8.53 3.99
N ARG A 119 13.76 -9.74 3.86
CA ARG A 119 14.16 -10.56 5.02
C ARG A 119 15.21 -9.86 5.87
N ALA A 120 16.20 -9.21 5.25
CA ALA A 120 17.21 -8.44 5.97
C ALA A 120 16.63 -7.19 6.67
N ALA A 121 15.65 -6.52 6.07
CA ALA A 121 14.93 -5.42 6.71
C ALA A 121 14.14 -5.89 7.94
N VAL A 122 13.33 -6.95 7.80
CA VAL A 122 12.57 -7.53 8.92
C VAL A 122 13.50 -7.99 10.05
N LYS A 123 14.63 -8.65 9.74
CA LYS A 123 15.62 -9.04 10.76
C LYS A 123 16.19 -7.84 11.53
N ARG A 124 16.51 -6.74 10.83
CA ARG A 124 17.00 -5.51 11.47
C ARG A 124 15.93 -4.88 12.37
N ASP A 125 14.68 -4.87 11.93
CA ASP A 125 13.57 -4.34 12.72
C ASP A 125 13.31 -5.18 13.97
N LEU A 126 13.37 -6.52 13.86
CA LEU A 126 13.26 -7.42 15.03
C LEU A 126 14.36 -7.17 16.06
N VAL A 127 15.61 -6.99 15.63
CA VAL A 127 16.72 -6.63 16.55
C VAL A 127 16.45 -5.28 17.22
N ARG A 128 15.99 -4.27 16.47
CA ARG A 128 15.66 -2.95 17.02
C ARG A 128 14.54 -3.03 18.05
N ILE A 129 13.49 -3.83 17.78
CA ILE A 129 12.38 -4.05 18.70
C ILE A 129 12.88 -4.77 19.96
N GLY A 130 13.72 -5.79 19.82
CA GLY A 130 14.31 -6.50 20.97
C GLY A 130 15.10 -5.57 21.89
N VAL A 131 15.94 -4.70 21.32
CA VAL A 131 16.68 -3.67 22.09
C VAL A 131 15.73 -2.67 22.77
N ALA A 132 14.66 -2.27 22.09
CA ALA A 132 13.67 -1.37 22.69
C ALA A 132 12.91 -2.03 23.85
N MET A 133 12.54 -3.30 23.71
CA MET A 133 11.89 -4.07 24.77
C MET A 133 12.80 -4.24 26.00
N GLU A 134 14.10 -4.48 25.79
CA GLU A 134 15.08 -4.56 26.88
C GLU A 134 15.27 -3.22 27.62
N LYS A 135 15.16 -2.09 26.92
CA LYS A 135 15.17 -0.78 27.59
C LYS A 135 13.91 -0.54 28.44
N LEU A 136 12.77 -1.09 28.02
CA LEU A 136 11.52 -1.00 28.79
C LEU A 136 11.55 -1.89 30.04
N SER A 137 12.17 -3.08 29.98
CA SER A 137 12.35 -3.94 31.15
C SER A 137 13.33 -3.36 32.17
N GLN A 138 14.33 -2.60 31.72
CA GLN A 138 15.27 -1.88 32.58
C GLN A 138 14.72 -0.60 33.20
N THR A 139 13.50 -0.18 32.86
CA THR A 139 12.85 0.98 33.47
C THR A 139 12.04 0.51 34.69
N PRO A 140 12.59 0.55 35.92
CA PRO A 140 11.84 0.16 37.10
C PRO A 140 10.61 1.04 37.24
N GLU A 141 9.49 0.36 37.42
CA GLU A 141 8.16 0.82 37.74
C GLU A 141 8.20 1.91 38.84
N ARG A 142 8.26 3.20 38.44
CA ARG A 142 8.01 4.32 39.36
C ARG A 142 6.52 4.54 39.58
N ILE A 143 5.77 3.45 39.75
CA ILE A 143 4.33 3.45 40.00
C ILE A 143 4.04 2.71 41.32
N GLU A 144 4.84 2.97 42.35
CA GLU A 144 4.49 2.70 43.75
C GLU A 144 5.04 3.82 44.65
N ALA A 145 4.37 4.97 44.68
CA ALA A 145 4.64 6.03 45.67
C ALA A 145 3.46 7.00 45.93
N ALA A 146 2.23 6.67 45.52
CA ALA A 146 1.07 7.57 45.66
C ALA A 146 -0.06 7.03 46.55
N ASP A 147 0.13 5.89 47.20
CA ASP A 147 -0.84 5.35 48.18
C ASP A 147 -0.32 5.57 49.62
N ARG A 148 -0.24 6.84 50.02
CA ARG A 148 -0.19 7.20 51.44
C ARG A 148 -1.60 7.63 51.88
N PRO A 149 -2.28 6.89 52.75
CA PRO A 149 -3.54 7.35 53.33
C PRO A 149 -3.23 8.55 54.23
N VAL A 150 -3.84 9.68 53.94
CA VAL A 150 -3.84 10.86 54.82
C VAL A 150 -4.75 10.52 56.00
N SER A 151 -4.18 9.89 57.03
CA SER A 151 -4.84 9.64 58.30
C SER A 151 -4.86 10.93 59.13
N ASP A 152 -6.04 11.52 59.20
CA ASP A 152 -6.67 12.20 60.34
C ASP A 152 -5.76 12.72 61.47
N LEU A 153 -5.58 14.04 61.51
CA LEU A 153 -5.20 14.77 62.72
C LEU A 153 -6.29 15.80 63.03
N ASP A 154 -7.39 15.28 63.58
CA ASP A 154 -8.45 16.06 64.20
C ASP A 154 -8.15 16.18 65.70
N ALA A 155 -7.54 17.29 66.13
CA ALA A 155 -7.44 17.67 67.54
C ALA A 155 -7.12 19.16 67.76
N LYS A 156 -8.18 19.98 67.79
CA LYS A 156 -8.51 20.83 68.96
C LYS A 156 -7.51 21.93 69.37
N VAL A 157 -7.73 23.19 68.97
CA VAL A 157 -7.60 24.38 69.84
C VAL A 157 -8.55 25.51 69.42
N LYS A 158 -9.18 26.09 70.45
CA LYS A 158 -10.29 27.07 70.50
C LYS A 158 -9.90 28.54 70.23
N ARG A 159 -10.94 29.33 69.89
CA ARG A 159 -11.23 30.77 70.12
C ARG A 159 -11.28 31.61 68.82
N ALA A 160 -12.48 31.88 68.28
CA ALA A 160 -13.42 32.99 68.61
C ALA A 160 -12.79 34.37 68.26
N LEU A 161 -13.31 35.18 67.33
CA LEU A 161 -14.57 35.94 67.36
C LEU A 161 -14.95 36.53 65.96
N PRO A 162 -16.16 37.11 65.77
CA PRO A 162 -16.95 36.99 64.52
C PRO A 162 -17.26 38.31 63.77
N VAL A 163 -17.97 38.12 62.65
CA VAL A 163 -19.00 39.00 62.04
C VAL A 163 -18.55 40.24 61.26
N ALA A 164 -18.80 40.21 59.95
CA ALA A 164 -19.53 41.26 59.22
C ALA A 164 -20.00 40.74 57.85
N SER A 165 -21.33 40.62 57.72
CA SER A 165 -22.07 40.32 56.50
C SER A 165 -21.99 41.46 55.49
N ALA A 166 -21.88 41.16 54.19
CA ALA A 166 -22.73 41.74 53.13
C ALA A 166 -22.44 41.17 51.73
N ARG A 167 -23.35 40.29 51.28
CA ARG A 167 -23.94 40.17 49.93
C ARG A 167 -23.21 40.84 48.75
N ARG A 168 -22.89 40.07 47.69
CA ARG A 168 -23.70 39.97 46.44
C ARG A 168 -22.99 39.19 45.31
N ARG A 169 -23.69 38.13 44.87
CA ARG A 169 -23.87 37.55 43.52
C ARG A 169 -22.70 36.83 42.79
N PRO A 170 -22.97 35.62 42.24
CA PRO A 170 -22.01 34.86 41.44
C PRO A 170 -22.10 35.24 39.96
N GLN A 171 -20.96 35.48 39.31
CA GLN A 171 -20.87 35.52 37.85
C GLN A 171 -20.32 34.18 37.35
N SER A 172 -21.15 33.50 36.57
CA SER A 172 -20.80 32.28 35.85
C SER A 172 -19.84 32.62 34.71
N HIS A 173 -18.61 32.12 34.78
CA HIS A 173 -17.74 32.09 33.61
C HIS A 173 -17.94 30.76 32.87
N ARG A 174 -18.54 30.89 31.68
CA ARG A 174 -18.68 29.86 30.66
C ARG A 174 -17.31 29.32 30.24
N CYS A 175 -17.15 28.01 30.25
CA CYS A 175 -16.16 27.31 29.43
C CYS A 175 -16.81 26.94 28.08
N PRO A 176 -16.24 27.30 26.92
CA PRO A 176 -16.70 26.77 25.64
C PRO A 176 -16.12 25.37 25.41
N ARG A 177 -17.00 24.37 25.30
CA ARG A 177 -16.69 23.08 24.68
C ARG A 177 -16.48 23.30 23.18
N GLY A 178 -15.22 23.40 22.76
CA GLY A 178 -14.82 23.35 21.35
C GLY A 178 -14.29 21.97 21.00
N VAL A 179 -15.17 21.08 20.55
CA VAL A 179 -14.81 19.76 20.03
C VAL A 179 -14.08 19.93 18.70
N LEU A 180 -12.78 19.69 18.71
CA LEU A 180 -11.94 19.53 17.52
C LEU A 180 -12.43 18.32 16.71
N ARG A 181 -13.02 18.59 15.54
CA ARG A 181 -13.33 17.58 14.50
C ARG A 181 -12.40 17.81 13.31
N PRO A 182 -11.56 16.84 12.91
CA PRO A 182 -10.66 17.00 11.76
C PRO A 182 -11.43 17.05 10.43
N THR A 183 -11.04 17.98 9.57
CA THR A 183 -11.72 18.44 8.33
C THR A 183 -11.42 17.63 7.07
N TRP A 184 -10.86 16.43 7.16
CA TRP A 184 -10.46 15.65 5.96
C TRP A 184 -11.60 14.88 5.28
N ALA A 185 -12.81 14.88 5.83
CA ALA A 185 -13.94 14.08 5.34
C ALA A 185 -14.81 14.74 4.24
N ARG A 186 -14.35 15.81 3.58
CA ARG A 186 -15.20 16.60 2.64
C ARG A 186 -14.66 16.77 1.21
N GLN A 187 -13.68 15.97 0.79
CA GLN A 187 -13.00 16.18 -0.51
C GLN A 187 -13.02 15.00 -1.50
N GLN A 188 -13.77 13.92 -1.24
CA GLN A 188 -13.91 12.80 -2.20
C GLN A 188 -15.29 12.69 -2.89
N SER A 189 -16.26 13.56 -2.57
CA SER A 189 -17.64 13.49 -3.12
C SER A 189 -17.89 14.37 -4.35
N ARG A 190 -16.84 14.88 -5.04
CA ARG A 190 -16.98 15.76 -6.21
C ARG A 190 -16.28 15.29 -7.50
N ARG A 191 -15.80 14.05 -7.58
CA ARG A 191 -15.15 13.50 -8.80
C ARG A 191 -15.97 12.48 -9.60
N SER A 192 -17.24 12.28 -9.25
CA SER A 192 -18.14 11.34 -9.94
C SER A 192 -19.29 12.10 -10.62
N GLN A 193 -19.00 12.77 -11.73
CA GLN A 193 -20.04 13.14 -12.69
C GLN A 193 -19.76 12.49 -14.04
N PRO A 194 -20.70 11.70 -14.59
CA PRO A 194 -20.56 11.09 -15.90
C PRO A 194 -20.77 12.16 -16.96
N ILE A 195 -19.74 12.39 -17.79
CA ILE A 195 -19.83 13.19 -19.00
C ILE A 195 -20.87 12.52 -19.91
N ARG A 196 -22.05 13.15 -20.00
CA ARG A 196 -23.12 12.82 -20.95
C ARG A 196 -22.54 12.85 -22.36
N ARG A 197 -22.44 11.68 -22.99
CA ARG A 197 -22.15 11.54 -24.43
C ARG A 197 -23.27 12.19 -25.24
N ARG A 198 -23.02 13.37 -25.79
CA ARG A 198 -23.78 13.92 -26.92
C ARG A 198 -23.52 13.05 -28.14
N ARG A 199 -24.55 12.30 -28.53
CA ARG A 199 -24.70 11.71 -29.86
C ARG A 199 -24.85 12.84 -30.87
N SER A 200 -23.89 13.02 -31.76
CA SER A 200 -24.15 13.69 -33.04
C SER A 200 -23.01 13.47 -34.04
N ARG A 201 -23.39 12.86 -35.17
CA ARG A 201 -22.96 13.18 -36.55
C ARG A 201 -21.74 12.47 -37.15
N ARG A 202 -22.10 11.50 -38.00
CA ARG A 202 -21.61 11.16 -39.35
C ARG A 202 -20.17 10.64 -39.52
N PRO A 203 -19.99 9.44 -40.14
CA PRO A 203 -18.69 9.03 -40.64
C PRO A 203 -18.41 9.66 -42.02
N PRO A 204 -17.16 10.01 -42.36
CA PRO A 204 -16.79 10.33 -43.73
C PRO A 204 -16.66 9.04 -44.55
N ARG A 205 -17.31 9.03 -45.72
CA ARG A 205 -17.11 8.06 -46.79
C ARG A 205 -15.66 8.18 -47.29
N TRP A 206 -14.93 7.08 -47.27
CA TRP A 206 -13.77 6.90 -48.14
C TRP A 206 -14.04 5.70 -49.04
N CYS A 207 -14.17 6.02 -50.32
CA CYS A 207 -14.20 5.08 -51.42
C CYS A 207 -12.90 4.29 -51.47
N GLN A 208 -12.99 2.97 -51.61
CA GLN A 208 -12.02 2.22 -52.37
C GLN A 208 -12.75 1.11 -53.12
N ALA A 209 -12.86 1.32 -54.43
CA ALA A 209 -13.20 0.32 -55.40
C ALA A 209 -12.00 -0.62 -55.56
N GLN A 210 -12.26 -1.94 -55.63
CA GLN A 210 -11.58 -2.88 -56.52
C GLN A 210 -12.18 -4.30 -56.41
N SER A 211 -12.46 -4.87 -57.58
CA SER A 211 -12.59 -6.31 -57.92
C SER A 211 -13.74 -7.13 -57.35
N GLN A 212 -14.81 -7.29 -58.14
CA GLN A 212 -15.07 -8.46 -58.99
C GLN A 212 -16.22 -8.17 -59.95
#